data_AF-A0A182HIW2-F1
#
_entry.id   AF-A0A182HIW2-F1
#
_cell.length_a   1.000
_cell.length_b   1.000
_cell.length_c   1.000
_cell.angle_alpha   90.00
_cell.angle_beta   90.00
_cell.angle_gamma   90.00
#
_symmetry.space_group_name_H-M   'P 1'
#
loop_
_entity.id
_entity.type
_entity.pdbx_description
1 polymer ?
#
loop_
_entity_poly.entity_id
_entity_poly.type
_entity_poly.pdbx_seq_one_letter_code
_entity_poly.pdbx_strand_id
1 'polypeptide(L)'
;MNNVSQLPIVFIIFLIMLLVISIRGTNLSNILYISAVASPTSNILSSVECIMGSLTYPGFIPSSLRDPPETFGYLDRIYNYMLTTYEFLFKRYYSDPRIDSLIQSRFQNITSVSRLESTAVVVLMNSITLLETPEPQIWRVVNVGGLHITAPKMLPEFLYQHANRTYEKCVLISFGSNLKLDSLNNFIAQTIITVAQLLPNFIFLWKVDIQKPAIEGLIPENVITSDWFPQNDILGSGMVDVLFTHGGLLTIQEAMWHGIPMLGTPNYGDQYQNVHRIEKLGIGKKLYLEELNPVSLKGNLLGIIHNERELQQSQKPFVMNK
;
A
#
# COMPACT_ATOMS: atom_id res chain seq x y z
N MET A 1 23.62 11.14 -10.45
CA MET A 1 24.23 10.26 -9.41
C MET A 1 24.00 10.74 -7.98
N ASN A 2 23.05 11.63 -7.68
CA ASN A 2 22.68 12.00 -6.31
C ASN A 2 21.16 11.90 -6.18
N ASN A 3 20.62 10.80 -5.64
CA ASN A 3 19.26 10.71 -5.05
C ASN A 3 18.91 9.35 -4.41
N VAL A 4 19.83 8.39 -4.34
CA VAL A 4 19.61 7.09 -3.68
C VAL A 4 19.65 7.19 -2.13
N SER A 5 20.05 8.34 -1.57
CA SER A 5 20.29 8.53 -0.13
C SER A 5 19.06 8.94 0.71
N GLN A 6 17.90 9.24 0.10
CA GLN A 6 16.71 9.69 0.85
C GLN A 6 15.62 8.62 1.04
N LEU A 7 15.66 7.53 0.27
CA LEU A 7 14.77 6.37 0.42
C LEU A 7 14.74 5.74 1.83
N PRO A 8 15.88 5.55 2.54
CA PRO A 8 15.83 4.93 3.86
C PRO A 8 15.19 5.82 4.93
N ILE A 9 15.28 7.15 4.79
CA ILE A 9 14.79 8.09 5.81
C ILE A 9 13.26 8.19 5.79
N VAL A 10 12.63 8.18 4.62
CA VAL A 10 11.17 8.19 4.49
C VAL A 10 10.56 6.88 5.00
N PHE A 11 11.20 5.74 4.71
CA PHE A 11 10.79 4.44 5.24
C PHE A 11 10.91 4.37 6.78
N ILE A 12 11.98 4.94 7.33
CA ILE A 12 12.21 5.06 8.78
C ILE A 12 11.17 5.97 9.44
N ILE A 13 10.80 7.11 8.84
CA ILE A 13 9.76 8.02 9.37
C ILE A 13 8.38 7.36 9.36
N PHE A 14 8.08 6.53 8.34
CA PHE A 14 6.81 5.82 8.25
C PHE A 14 6.68 4.71 9.30
N LEU A 15 7.77 3.97 9.57
CA LEU A 15 7.86 3.02 10.70
C LEU A 15 7.64 3.73 12.05
N ILE A 16 8.15 4.96 12.19
CA ILE A 16 8.05 5.77 13.42
C ILE A 16 6.64 6.31 13.65
N MET A 17 5.91 6.71 12.60
CA MET A 17 4.54 7.22 12.77
C MET A 17 3.57 6.16 13.32
N LEU A 18 3.80 4.88 13.04
CA LEU A 18 2.96 3.78 13.54
C LEU A 18 3.29 3.40 14.99
N LEU A 19 4.54 3.57 15.42
CA LEU A 19 4.91 3.42 16.83
C LEU A 19 4.26 4.49 17.72
N VAL A 20 3.96 5.66 17.15
CA VAL A 20 3.42 6.83 17.90
C VAL A 20 1.92 6.69 18.20
N ILE A 21 1.15 5.91 17.44
CA ILE A 21 -0.27 5.64 17.79
C ILE A 21 -0.36 4.80 19.08
N SER A 22 0.66 3.99 19.38
CA SER A 22 0.71 3.22 20.64
C SER A 22 1.03 4.08 21.88
N ILE A 23 1.42 5.36 21.73
CA ILE A 23 1.93 6.18 22.84
C ILE A 23 1.00 7.37 23.18
N ARG A 24 0.01 7.70 22.34
CA ARG A 24 -0.82 8.91 22.54
C ARG A 24 -2.28 8.68 22.93
N GLY A 25 -2.58 7.58 23.61
CA GLY A 25 -3.97 7.31 23.98
C GLY A 25 -4.23 6.33 25.11
N THR A 26 -3.52 6.36 26.24
CA THR A 26 -4.00 5.66 27.45
C THR A 26 -3.61 6.37 28.74
N ASN A 27 -4.51 7.23 29.23
CA ASN A 27 -4.69 7.46 30.66
C ASN A 27 -5.51 6.28 31.26
N LEU A 28 -5.11 5.05 30.91
CA LEU A 28 -5.78 3.78 31.18
C LEU A 28 -4.81 2.82 31.88
N SER A 29 -3.98 3.37 32.77
CA SER A 29 -2.86 2.68 33.42
C SER A 29 -3.25 1.56 34.39
N ASN A 30 -4.54 1.32 34.67
CA ASN A 30 -4.93 0.40 35.73
C ASN A 30 -5.90 -0.74 35.37
N ILE A 31 -6.36 -0.89 34.12
CA ILE A 31 -7.38 -1.94 33.81
C ILE A 31 -7.08 -2.85 32.61
N LEU A 32 -6.23 -2.47 31.65
CA LEU A 32 -5.81 -3.40 30.59
C LEU A 32 -4.35 -3.14 30.19
N TYR A 33 -3.45 -4.05 30.61
CA TYR A 33 -2.06 -4.07 30.15
C TYR A 33 -1.97 -4.56 28.68
N ILE A 34 -2.52 -3.80 27.73
CA ILE A 34 -2.22 -4.01 26.29
C ILE A 34 -0.97 -3.17 26.00
N SER A 35 0.21 -3.80 26.10
CA SER A 35 1.46 -3.06 26.18
C SER A 35 2.00 -2.52 24.85
N ALA A 36 1.45 -2.92 23.68
CA ALA A 36 1.70 -2.27 22.38
C ALA A 36 0.78 -2.86 21.30
N VAL A 37 0.24 -2.03 20.40
CA VAL A 37 -0.41 -2.46 19.16
C VAL A 37 0.47 -1.99 18.00
N ALA A 38 1.20 -2.90 17.36
CA ALA A 38 1.96 -2.61 16.15
C ALA A 38 1.15 -3.07 14.93
N SER A 39 0.57 -2.11 14.19
CA SER A 39 -0.03 -2.39 12.88
C SER A 39 0.99 -2.00 11.80
N PRO A 40 1.85 -2.91 11.34
CA PRO A 40 2.73 -2.57 10.22
C PRO A 40 1.86 -2.21 9.00
N THR A 41 2.24 -1.16 8.29
CA THR A 41 1.65 -0.76 7.00
C THR A 41 2.12 -1.62 5.85
N SER A 42 3.03 -2.56 6.13
CA SER A 42 3.57 -3.54 5.20
C SER A 42 3.21 -4.93 5.71
N ASN A 43 2.96 -5.84 4.79
CA ASN A 43 2.51 -7.19 5.11
C ASN A 43 3.69 -8.13 5.45
N ILE A 44 4.49 -7.76 6.47
CA ILE A 44 5.73 -8.45 6.82
C ILE A 44 5.57 -9.20 8.15
N LEU A 45 4.64 -10.16 8.15
CA LEU A 45 4.33 -11.02 9.29
C LEU A 45 5.59 -11.70 9.84
N SER A 46 6.41 -12.32 9.00
CA SER A 46 7.72 -12.89 9.39
C SER A 46 8.65 -11.97 10.20
N SER A 47 8.68 -10.67 9.92
CA SER A 47 9.53 -9.72 10.65
C SER A 47 8.96 -9.38 12.02
N VAL A 48 7.63 -9.24 12.11
CA VAL A 48 6.93 -8.99 13.38
C VAL A 48 7.03 -10.20 14.30
N GLU A 49 6.84 -11.41 13.77
CA GLU A 49 6.90 -12.62 14.57
C GLU A 49 8.29 -12.91 15.13
N CYS A 50 9.34 -12.65 14.34
CA CYS A 50 10.73 -12.80 14.76
C CYS A 50 11.04 -11.96 16.00
N ILE A 51 10.52 -10.73 16.05
CA ILE A 51 10.71 -9.84 17.21
C ILE A 51 10.02 -10.38 18.46
N MET A 52 8.91 -11.10 18.27
CA MET A 52 8.13 -11.74 19.33
C MET A 52 8.70 -13.11 19.77
N GLY A 53 9.80 -13.56 19.15
CA GLY A 53 10.49 -14.80 19.47
C GLY A 53 10.11 -16.00 18.57
N SER A 54 9.39 -15.78 17.47
CA SER A 54 9.15 -16.82 16.46
C SER A 54 10.40 -17.09 15.62
N LEU A 55 10.46 -18.29 15.03
CA LEU A 55 11.51 -18.63 14.07
C LEU A 55 11.19 -18.04 12.70
N THR A 56 12.20 -17.56 11.99
CA THR A 56 12.06 -17.16 10.59
C THR A 56 12.31 -18.33 9.66
N TYR A 57 11.53 -18.43 8.57
CA TYR A 57 11.66 -19.48 7.56
C TYR A 57 12.05 -18.91 6.19
N PRO A 58 13.24 -18.30 6.05
CA PRO A 58 13.70 -17.67 4.80
C PRO A 58 13.84 -18.65 3.63
N GLY A 59 13.83 -19.96 3.89
CA GLY A 59 13.80 -20.98 2.85
C GLY A 59 12.44 -21.11 2.15
N PHE A 60 11.34 -20.61 2.74
CA PHE A 60 9.98 -20.80 2.22
C PHE A 60 9.21 -19.48 2.10
N ILE A 61 9.56 -18.48 2.90
CA ILE A 61 8.85 -17.20 2.98
C ILE A 61 9.70 -16.15 2.25
N PRO A 62 9.19 -15.54 1.17
CA PRO A 62 9.93 -14.55 0.40
C PRO A 62 10.14 -13.26 1.20
N SER A 63 11.35 -12.72 1.13
CA SER A 63 11.74 -11.42 1.69
C SER A 63 10.90 -10.29 1.10
N SER A 64 10.53 -9.34 1.94
CA SER A 64 9.70 -8.18 1.57
C SER A 64 10.35 -7.28 0.51
N LEU A 65 11.67 -7.38 0.34
CA LEU A 65 12.44 -6.65 -0.66
C LEU A 65 12.46 -7.30 -2.04
N ARG A 66 11.78 -8.44 -2.23
CA ARG A 66 11.83 -9.23 -3.46
C ARG A 66 10.45 -9.43 -4.09
N ASP A 67 10.38 -9.32 -5.42
CA ASP A 67 9.28 -9.85 -6.22
C ASP A 67 9.40 -11.39 -6.26
N PRO A 68 8.48 -12.14 -5.63
CA PRO A 68 8.64 -13.58 -5.47
C PRO A 68 8.53 -14.30 -6.82
N PRO A 69 9.47 -15.20 -7.17
CA PRO A 69 9.34 -16.02 -8.36
C PRO A 69 8.21 -17.04 -8.19
N GLU A 70 7.63 -17.50 -9.30
CA GLU A 70 6.56 -18.51 -9.28
C GLU A 70 6.98 -19.84 -8.65
N THR A 71 8.27 -20.19 -8.76
CA THR A 71 8.86 -21.36 -8.12
C THR A 71 10.07 -20.95 -7.29
N PHE A 72 10.19 -21.54 -6.09
CA PHE A 72 11.26 -21.23 -5.15
C PHE A 72 12.35 -22.31 -5.23
N GLY A 73 13.20 -22.20 -6.25
CA GLY A 73 14.34 -23.09 -6.48
C GLY A 73 15.43 -22.98 -5.42
N TYR A 74 16.44 -23.85 -5.47
CA TYR A 74 17.53 -23.85 -4.49
C TYR A 74 18.29 -22.51 -4.43
N LEU A 75 18.64 -21.95 -5.60
CA LEU A 75 19.32 -20.66 -5.68
C LEU A 75 18.43 -19.50 -5.22
N ASP A 76 17.13 -19.58 -5.52
CA ASP A 76 16.17 -18.58 -5.03
C ASP A 76 16.09 -18.55 -3.51
N ARG A 77 16.13 -19.73 -2.87
CA ARG A 77 16.12 -19.85 -1.41
C ARG A 77 17.39 -19.30 -0.79
N ILE A 78 18.55 -19.57 -1.39
CA ILE A 78 19.83 -18.99 -0.94
C ILE A 78 19.79 -17.46 -1.06
N TYR A 79 19.35 -16.96 -2.21
CA TYR A 79 19.25 -15.52 -2.43
C TYR A 79 18.26 -14.87 -1.44
N ASN A 80 17.11 -15.51 -1.22
CA ASN A 80 16.13 -15.05 -0.26
C ASN A 80 16.68 -15.05 1.18
N TYR A 81 17.41 -16.10 1.57
CA TYR A 81 18.09 -16.15 2.86
C TYR A 81 19.08 -14.99 3.04
N MET A 82 19.88 -14.68 2.01
CA MET A 82 20.79 -13.54 2.04
C MET A 82 20.03 -12.21 2.19
N LEU A 83 18.92 -12.02 1.46
CA LEU A 83 18.09 -10.82 1.59
C LEU A 83 17.45 -10.70 2.98
N THR A 84 16.84 -11.76 3.50
CA THR A 84 16.24 -11.75 4.85
C THR A 84 17.29 -11.51 5.93
N THR A 85 18.48 -12.09 5.79
CA THR A 85 19.60 -11.82 6.71
C THR A 85 20.03 -10.36 6.64
N TYR A 86 20.13 -9.80 5.43
CA TYR A 86 20.43 -8.39 5.23
C TYR A 86 19.36 -7.48 5.84
N GLU A 87 18.07 -7.75 5.63
CA GLU A 87 16.96 -7.01 6.26
C GLU A 87 17.10 -6.99 7.78
N PHE A 88 17.38 -8.15 8.39
CA PHE A 88 17.56 -8.28 9.84
C PHE A 88 18.76 -7.45 10.34
N LEU A 89 19.92 -7.59 9.70
CA LEU A 89 21.12 -6.84 10.08
C LEU A 89 20.93 -5.34 9.88
N PHE A 90 20.30 -4.93 8.77
CA PHE A 90 19.97 -3.54 8.49
C PHE A 90 19.02 -2.97 9.54
N LYS A 91 17.96 -3.70 9.91
CA LYS A 91 17.06 -3.26 10.99
C LYS A 91 17.84 -3.10 12.30
N ARG A 92 18.56 -4.14 12.72
CA ARG A 92 19.24 -4.20 14.03
C ARG A 92 20.33 -3.14 14.20
N TYR A 93 21.16 -2.93 13.17
CA TYR A 93 22.36 -2.10 13.28
C TYR A 93 22.22 -0.70 12.66
N TYR A 94 21.26 -0.50 11.76
CA TYR A 94 21.09 0.77 11.06
C TYR A 94 19.77 1.48 11.40
N SER A 95 18.64 0.75 11.36
CA SER A 95 17.31 1.36 11.54
C SER A 95 16.96 1.58 13.00
N ASP A 96 17.01 0.53 13.84
CA ASP A 96 16.60 0.60 15.24
C ASP A 96 17.37 1.66 16.04
N PRO A 97 18.72 1.78 15.95
CA PRO A 97 19.44 2.81 16.70
C PRO A 97 19.06 4.24 16.32
N ARG A 98 18.72 4.48 15.04
CA ARG A 98 18.26 5.80 14.57
C ARG A 98 16.86 6.12 15.07
N ILE A 99 15.98 5.12 15.02
CA ILE A 99 14.62 5.26 15.54
C ILE A 99 14.67 5.54 17.05
N ASP A 100 15.46 4.76 17.80
CA ASP A 100 15.66 4.94 19.24
C ASP A 100 16.16 6.35 19.56
N SER A 101 17.19 6.82 18.84
CA SER A 101 17.72 8.18 19.01
C SER A 101 16.66 9.25 18.74
N LEU A 102 15.84 9.07 17.70
CA LEU A 102 14.77 10.02 17.38
C LEU A 102 13.67 10.04 18.46
N ILE A 103 13.27 8.88 18.96
CA ILE A 103 12.25 8.79 20.03
C ILE A 103 12.78 9.41 21.32
N GLN A 104 14.00 9.10 21.71
CA GLN A 104 14.63 9.69 22.90
C GLN A 104 14.79 11.21 22.79
N SER A 105 14.96 11.74 21.57
CA SER A 105 15.03 13.19 21.35
C SER A 105 13.69 13.91 21.55
N ARG A 106 12.57 13.20 21.43
CA ARG A 106 11.22 13.78 21.51
C ARG A 106 10.47 13.44 22.79
N PHE A 107 10.81 12.33 23.42
CA PHE A 107 10.11 11.80 24.58
C PHE A 107 11.11 11.40 25.66
N GLN A 108 10.89 11.89 26.88
CA GLN A 108 11.72 11.56 28.05
C GLN A 108 11.31 10.20 28.63
N ASN A 109 12.28 9.42 29.11
CA ASN A 109 12.08 8.15 29.81
C ASN A 109 11.35 7.04 29.00
N ILE A 110 11.46 7.04 27.67
CA ILE A 110 10.93 5.96 26.83
C ILE A 110 11.99 4.86 26.63
N THR A 111 11.56 3.60 26.74
CA THR A 111 12.35 2.40 26.45
C THR A 111 12.63 2.27 24.94
N SER A 112 13.71 1.58 24.54
CA SER A 112 14.02 1.37 23.12
C SER A 112 12.91 0.66 22.36
N VAL A 113 12.78 0.95 21.07
CA VAL A 113 11.79 0.34 20.17
C VAL A 113 11.91 -1.17 20.15
N SER A 114 13.13 -1.70 20.00
CA SER A 114 13.35 -3.14 20.03
C SER A 114 12.88 -3.79 21.33
N ARG A 115 13.01 -3.09 22.47
CA ARG A 115 12.53 -3.58 23.76
C ARG A 115 11.01 -3.45 23.87
N LEU A 116 10.41 -2.37 23.37
CA LEU A 116 8.95 -2.23 23.31
C LEU A 116 8.32 -3.33 22.45
N GLU A 117 8.84 -3.54 21.24
CA GLU A 117 8.38 -4.58 20.30
C GLU A 117 8.48 -5.98 20.94
N SER A 118 9.63 -6.34 21.54
CA SER A 118 9.81 -7.66 22.18
C SER A 118 9.02 -7.88 23.48
N THR A 119 8.53 -6.81 24.12
CA THR A 119 7.68 -6.91 25.32
C THR A 119 6.18 -6.91 25.02
N ALA A 120 5.79 -6.79 23.75
CA ALA A 120 4.39 -6.85 23.38
C ALA A 120 3.76 -8.20 23.77
N VAL A 121 2.54 -8.16 24.30
CA VAL A 121 1.79 -9.36 24.70
C VAL A 121 0.98 -9.91 23.52
N VAL A 122 0.39 -9.00 22.73
CA VAL A 122 -0.41 -9.26 21.54
C VAL A 122 -0.05 -8.21 20.49
N VAL A 123 -0.03 -8.62 19.22
CA VAL A 123 0.13 -7.70 18.08
C VAL A 123 -1.12 -7.79 17.22
N LEU A 124 -1.77 -6.65 16.98
CA LEU A 124 -2.87 -6.57 16.00
C LEU A 124 -2.29 -6.19 14.65
N MET A 125 -2.25 -7.13 13.73
CA MET A 125 -1.64 -6.96 12.42
C MET A 125 -2.70 -6.63 11.37
N ASN A 126 -2.56 -5.52 10.65
CA ASN A 126 -3.49 -5.16 9.59
C ASN A 126 -3.23 -5.99 8.33
N SER A 127 -3.62 -7.25 8.39
CA SER A 127 -3.40 -8.21 7.33
C SER A 127 -4.63 -9.02 6.98
N ILE A 128 -4.73 -9.34 5.70
CA ILE A 128 -5.75 -10.18 5.12
C ILE A 128 -5.05 -11.42 4.56
N THR A 129 -5.48 -12.60 4.98
CA THR A 129 -4.86 -13.90 4.62
C THR A 129 -4.70 -14.10 3.10
N LEU A 130 -5.58 -13.52 2.29
CA LEU A 130 -5.51 -13.60 0.82
C LEU A 130 -4.33 -12.83 0.22
N LEU A 131 -3.89 -11.77 0.90
CA LEU A 131 -2.74 -10.96 0.49
C LEU A 131 -1.43 -11.46 1.10
N GLU A 132 -1.48 -12.51 1.91
CA GLU A 132 -0.31 -13.05 2.62
C GLU A 132 0.32 -14.25 1.91
N THR A 133 1.61 -14.42 2.20
CA THR A 133 2.24 -15.72 2.02
C THR A 133 1.80 -16.64 3.15
N PRO A 134 1.38 -17.88 2.86
CA PRO A 134 1.14 -18.86 3.91
C PRO A 134 2.41 -19.07 4.74
N GLU A 135 2.37 -18.65 6.00
CA GLU A 135 3.46 -18.85 6.95
C GLU A 135 2.90 -19.27 8.33
N PRO A 136 3.69 -19.96 9.17
CA PRO A 136 3.29 -20.24 10.54
C PRO A 136 3.03 -18.93 11.29
N GLN A 137 1.92 -18.87 12.03
CA GLN A 137 1.58 -17.70 12.83
C GLN A 137 1.54 -18.07 14.33
N ILE A 138 2.15 -17.25 15.17
CA ILE A 138 2.07 -17.40 16.62
C ILE A 138 0.73 -16.88 17.15
N TRP A 139 0.23 -17.49 18.23
CA TRP A 139 -1.04 -17.12 18.87
C TRP A 139 -1.11 -15.67 19.39
N ARG A 140 0.05 -14.99 19.53
CA ARG A 140 0.13 -13.59 19.94
C ARG A 140 -0.14 -12.60 18.81
N VAL A 141 -0.15 -13.04 17.56
CA VAL A 141 -0.47 -12.19 16.41
C VAL A 141 -1.94 -12.42 16.06
N VAL A 142 -2.71 -11.34 16.05
CA VAL A 142 -4.14 -11.34 15.71
C VAL A 142 -4.31 -10.49 14.45
N ASN A 143 -4.79 -11.11 13.38
CA ASN A 143 -5.00 -10.43 12.11
C ASN A 143 -6.30 -9.63 12.15
N VAL A 144 -6.18 -8.33 11.92
CA VAL A 144 -7.25 -7.34 11.95
C VAL A 144 -7.29 -6.57 10.62
N GLY A 145 -7.18 -7.31 9.52
CA GLY A 145 -7.21 -6.79 8.16
C GLY A 145 -8.43 -5.91 7.89
N GLY A 146 -8.20 -4.69 7.42
CA GLY A 146 -9.26 -3.77 7.02
C GLY A 146 -9.89 -2.96 8.15
N LEU A 147 -9.29 -2.88 9.34
CA LEU A 147 -9.80 -2.02 10.44
C LEU A 147 -9.94 -0.54 10.06
N HIS A 148 -9.16 -0.06 9.09
CA HIS A 148 -9.23 1.32 8.59
C HIS A 148 -10.42 1.55 7.65
N ILE A 149 -11.05 0.48 7.16
CA ILE A 149 -12.13 0.54 6.19
C ILE A 149 -13.45 0.76 6.94
N THR A 150 -14.04 1.93 6.74
CA THR A 150 -15.34 2.28 7.34
C THR A 150 -16.45 2.24 6.29
N ALA A 151 -17.71 2.22 6.75
CA ALA A 151 -18.84 2.41 5.84
C ALA A 151 -18.67 3.70 5.02
N PRO A 152 -18.82 3.65 3.69
CA PRO A 152 -18.70 4.81 2.82
C PRO A 152 -19.63 5.94 3.25
N LYS A 153 -19.10 7.15 3.34
CA LYS A 153 -19.88 8.37 3.57
C LYS A 153 -20.30 8.98 2.24
N MET A 154 -21.26 9.90 2.29
CA MET A 154 -21.67 10.67 1.12
C MET A 154 -20.47 11.47 0.57
N LEU A 155 -20.26 11.40 -0.74
CA LEU A 155 -19.13 12.08 -1.37
C LEU A 155 -19.32 13.61 -1.36
N PRO A 156 -18.23 14.39 -1.37
CA PRO A 156 -18.29 15.82 -1.59
C PRO A 156 -18.97 16.18 -2.92
N GLU A 157 -19.72 17.28 -2.91
CA GLU A 157 -20.53 17.71 -4.06
C GLU A 157 -19.70 17.98 -5.34
N PHE A 158 -18.43 18.42 -5.19
CA PHE A 158 -17.55 18.66 -6.33
C PHE A 158 -17.28 17.39 -7.15
N LEU A 159 -17.30 16.20 -6.53
CA LEU A 159 -17.15 14.93 -7.26
C LEU A 159 -18.43 14.59 -8.03
N TYR A 160 -19.60 14.86 -7.44
CA TYR A 160 -20.89 14.65 -8.11
C TYR A 160 -21.10 15.60 -9.29
N GLN A 161 -20.74 16.88 -9.17
CA GLN A 161 -20.95 17.86 -10.24
C GLN A 161 -20.19 17.51 -11.53
N HIS A 162 -19.05 16.81 -11.41
CA HIS A 162 -18.29 16.34 -12.56
C HIS A 162 -18.67 14.92 -12.99
N ALA A 163 -19.15 14.06 -12.08
CA ALA A 163 -19.66 12.73 -12.41
C ALA A 163 -21.03 12.77 -13.11
N ASN A 164 -21.84 13.81 -12.90
CA ASN A 164 -23.18 13.93 -13.48
C ASN A 164 -23.18 14.37 -14.96
N ARG A 165 -22.04 14.32 -15.64
CA ARG A 165 -21.92 14.64 -17.07
C ARG A 165 -21.07 13.60 -17.79
N THR A 166 -21.69 12.89 -18.73
CA THR A 166 -21.11 12.30 -19.95
C THR A 166 -20.03 11.20 -19.88
N TYR A 167 -19.37 10.95 -18.74
CA TYR A 167 -18.31 9.94 -18.68
C TYR A 167 -18.86 8.54 -18.39
N GLU A 168 -18.42 7.55 -19.17
CA GLU A 168 -18.87 6.15 -19.09
C GLU A 168 -18.13 5.36 -18.01
N LYS A 169 -16.88 5.74 -17.72
CA LYS A 169 -15.97 5.00 -16.85
C LYS A 169 -15.15 5.92 -15.96
N CYS A 170 -14.89 5.48 -14.74
CA CYS A 170 -14.06 6.20 -13.77
C CYS A 170 -12.81 5.41 -13.39
N VAL A 171 -11.65 6.08 -13.48
CA VAL A 171 -10.37 5.56 -13.03
C VAL A 171 -9.90 6.37 -11.83
N LEU A 172 -9.73 5.72 -10.68
CA LEU A 172 -9.09 6.32 -9.51
C LEU A 172 -7.58 6.07 -9.59
N ILE A 173 -6.76 7.10 -9.43
CA ILE A 173 -5.31 7.00 -9.46
C ILE A 173 -4.74 7.36 -8.08
N SER A 174 -4.03 6.40 -7.46
CA SER A 174 -3.45 6.55 -6.12
C SER A 174 -2.09 5.86 -5.98
N PHE A 175 -1.02 6.65 -6.07
CA PHE A 175 0.38 6.22 -5.91
C PHE A 175 0.95 6.41 -4.50
N GLY A 176 0.07 6.65 -3.52
CA GLY A 176 0.46 6.87 -2.13
C GLY A 176 1.21 8.19 -1.92
N SER A 177 1.77 8.37 -0.71
CA SER A 177 2.49 9.58 -0.31
C SER A 177 3.98 9.59 -0.69
N ASN A 178 4.50 8.44 -1.12
CA ASN A 178 5.95 8.22 -1.24
C ASN A 178 6.47 8.39 -2.67
N LEU A 179 5.60 8.24 -3.66
CA LEU A 179 5.89 8.61 -5.03
C LEU A 179 5.53 10.08 -5.23
N LYS A 180 6.56 10.92 -5.26
CA LYS A 180 6.41 12.34 -5.60
C LYS A 180 6.12 12.46 -7.09
N LEU A 181 4.82 12.58 -7.41
CA LEU A 181 4.31 12.97 -8.71
C LEU A 181 4.05 14.49 -8.75
N ASP A 182 4.76 15.25 -7.92
CA ASP A 182 4.62 16.69 -7.67
C ASP A 182 5.07 17.56 -8.87
N SER A 183 5.58 16.93 -9.93
CA SER A 183 5.94 17.59 -11.17
C SER A 183 5.24 16.97 -12.37
N LEU A 184 4.64 17.82 -13.21
CA LEU A 184 4.14 17.43 -14.54
C LEU A 184 5.23 16.94 -15.50
N ASN A 185 6.51 17.19 -15.19
CA ASN A 185 7.63 16.64 -15.96
C ASN A 185 7.94 15.19 -15.58
N ASN A 186 7.26 14.63 -14.58
CA ASN A 186 7.36 13.22 -14.27
C ASN A 186 6.75 12.39 -15.41
N PHE A 187 7.47 11.37 -15.88
CA PHE A 187 7.01 10.55 -17.00
C PHE A 187 5.67 9.84 -16.72
N ILE A 188 5.39 9.48 -15.46
CA ILE A 188 4.12 8.87 -15.03
C ILE A 188 2.99 9.88 -15.20
N ALA A 189 3.19 11.13 -14.76
CA ALA A 189 2.24 12.22 -14.92
C ALA A 189 1.92 12.48 -16.40
N GLN A 190 2.95 12.58 -17.25
CA GLN A 190 2.78 12.77 -18.69
C GLN A 190 2.03 11.60 -19.36
N THR A 191 2.32 10.37 -18.92
CA THR A 191 1.65 9.18 -19.39
C THR A 191 0.16 9.18 -19.01
N ILE A 192 -0.16 9.52 -17.75
CA ILE A 192 -1.55 9.67 -17.28
C ILE A 192 -2.30 10.72 -18.10
N ILE A 193 -1.70 11.90 -18.29
CA ILE A 193 -2.31 13.00 -19.05
C ILE A 193 -2.56 12.59 -20.49
N THR A 194 -1.58 11.96 -21.14
CA THR A 194 -1.71 11.50 -22.53
C THR A 194 -2.82 10.46 -22.65
N VAL A 195 -2.90 9.50 -21.72
CA VAL A 195 -3.95 8.49 -21.72
C VAL A 195 -5.32 9.11 -21.47
N ALA A 196 -5.43 10.08 -20.58
CA ALA A 196 -6.68 10.79 -20.34
C ALA A 196 -7.18 11.52 -21.58
N GLN A 197 -6.30 12.18 -22.34
CA GLN A 197 -6.63 12.79 -23.64
C GLN A 197 -7.09 11.74 -24.67
N LEU A 198 -6.51 10.55 -24.65
CA LEU A 198 -6.87 9.44 -25.55
C LEU A 198 -8.16 8.70 -25.14
N LEU A 199 -8.71 9.00 -23.97
CA LEU A 199 -9.91 8.39 -23.40
C LEU A 199 -10.88 9.48 -22.90
N PRO A 200 -11.44 10.31 -23.81
CA PRO A 200 -12.31 11.44 -23.41
C PRO A 200 -13.62 10.99 -22.75
N ASN A 201 -14.05 9.74 -22.94
CA ASN A 201 -15.25 9.19 -22.28
C ASN A 201 -14.97 8.71 -20.84
N PHE A 202 -13.73 8.79 -20.37
CA PHE A 202 -13.33 8.32 -19.04
C PHE A 202 -13.03 9.52 -18.16
N ILE A 203 -13.43 9.47 -16.89
CA ILE A 203 -13.03 10.43 -15.88
C ILE A 203 -11.89 9.85 -15.02
N PHE A 204 -10.84 10.64 -14.80
CA PHE A 204 -9.69 10.23 -14.00
C PHE A 204 -9.65 11.05 -12.71
N LEU A 205 -9.81 10.38 -11.56
CA LEU A 205 -9.66 10.98 -10.24
C LEU A 205 -8.22 10.75 -9.79
N TRP A 206 -7.38 11.77 -9.86
CA TRP A 206 -5.95 11.62 -9.61
C TRP A 206 -5.51 12.25 -8.29
N LYS A 207 -5.19 11.39 -7.31
CA LYS A 207 -4.66 11.82 -6.02
C LYS A 207 -3.21 12.27 -6.19
N VAL A 208 -2.99 13.58 -6.20
CA VAL A 208 -1.66 14.17 -6.39
C VAL A 208 -1.59 15.57 -5.77
N ASP A 209 -0.48 15.84 -5.09
CA ASP A 209 -0.14 17.16 -4.56
C ASP A 209 0.62 17.96 -5.62
N ILE A 210 -0.11 18.61 -6.53
CA ILE A 210 0.46 19.56 -7.49
C ILE A 210 -0.13 20.93 -7.22
N GLN A 211 0.73 21.94 -7.11
CA GLN A 211 0.30 23.32 -6.92
C GLN A 211 -0.57 23.76 -8.11
N LYS A 212 -1.81 24.17 -7.84
CA LYS A 212 -2.82 24.58 -8.85
C LYS A 212 -2.32 25.56 -9.94
N PRO A 213 -1.47 26.57 -9.65
CA PRO A 213 -0.98 27.48 -10.68
C PRO A 213 -0.05 26.81 -11.71
N ALA A 214 0.57 25.67 -11.38
CA ALA A 214 1.51 24.97 -12.25
C ALA A 214 0.82 24.05 -13.28
N ILE A 215 -0.49 23.84 -13.16
CA ILE A 215 -1.26 22.84 -13.94
C ILE A 215 -2.38 23.46 -14.79
N GLU A 216 -2.60 24.76 -14.67
CA GLU A 216 -3.69 25.48 -15.35
C GLU A 216 -3.48 25.44 -16.88
N GLY A 217 -4.43 24.81 -17.59
CA GLY A 217 -4.37 24.60 -19.05
C GLY A 217 -3.58 23.38 -19.53
N LEU A 218 -2.91 22.64 -18.63
CA LEU A 218 -2.12 21.44 -18.98
C LEU A 218 -2.86 20.13 -18.68
N ILE A 219 -3.85 20.17 -17.79
CA ILE A 219 -4.65 19.02 -17.40
C ILE A 219 -5.91 18.93 -18.25
N PRO A 220 -6.21 17.77 -18.87
CA PRO A 220 -7.43 17.55 -19.63
C PRO A 220 -8.69 17.73 -18.77
N GLU A 221 -9.81 18.17 -19.37
CA GLU A 221 -11.08 18.39 -18.65
C GLU A 221 -11.60 17.13 -17.93
N ASN A 222 -11.24 15.95 -18.43
CA ASN A 222 -11.63 14.66 -17.86
C ASN A 222 -10.69 14.15 -16.75
N VAL A 223 -9.81 15.01 -16.22
CA VAL A 223 -8.91 14.68 -15.10
C VAL A 223 -9.16 15.63 -13.93
N ILE A 224 -9.52 15.07 -12.78
CA ILE A 224 -9.70 15.82 -11.52
C ILE A 224 -8.54 15.49 -10.60
N THR A 225 -7.77 16.51 -10.24
CA THR A 225 -6.66 16.38 -9.29
C THR A 225 -7.05 16.88 -7.89
N SER A 226 -6.57 16.20 -6.87
CA SER A 226 -6.60 16.66 -5.49
C SER A 226 -5.47 16.04 -4.69
N ASP A 227 -4.89 16.82 -3.78
CA ASP A 227 -3.95 16.36 -2.76
C ASP A 227 -4.60 15.31 -1.83
N TRP A 228 -5.91 15.43 -1.61
CA TRP A 228 -6.66 14.53 -0.74
C TRP A 228 -8.05 14.16 -1.26
N PHE A 229 -8.24 12.87 -1.49
CA PHE A 229 -9.57 12.28 -1.69
C PHE A 229 -10.00 11.43 -0.49
N PRO A 230 -11.31 11.39 -0.16
CA PRO A 230 -11.88 10.38 0.72
C PRO A 230 -11.89 9.01 -0.01
N GLN A 231 -10.71 8.40 -0.14
CA GLN A 231 -10.45 7.25 -1.03
C GLN A 231 -11.41 6.08 -0.79
N ASN A 232 -11.58 5.67 0.47
CA ASN A 232 -12.52 4.62 0.85
C ASN A 232 -13.96 4.95 0.42
N ASP A 233 -14.41 6.18 0.60
CA ASP A 233 -15.76 6.60 0.24
C ASP A 233 -15.94 6.60 -1.29
N ILE A 234 -14.92 7.03 -2.03
CA ILE A 234 -14.94 7.01 -3.50
C ILE A 234 -14.98 5.58 -4.04
N LEU A 235 -14.14 4.69 -3.51
CA LEU A 235 -14.14 3.27 -3.86
C LEU A 235 -15.49 2.61 -3.55
N GLY A 236 -16.11 2.96 -2.42
CA GLY A 236 -17.42 2.44 -2.02
C GLY A 236 -18.63 3.15 -2.62
N SER A 237 -18.44 4.16 -3.47
CA SER A 237 -19.53 4.95 -4.05
C SER A 237 -20.22 4.26 -5.25
N GLY A 238 -19.59 3.21 -5.80
CA GLY A 238 -20.01 2.58 -7.05
C GLY A 238 -19.62 3.34 -8.32
N MET A 239 -18.92 4.47 -8.20
CA MET A 239 -18.47 5.26 -9.35
C MET A 239 -17.21 4.68 -10.00
N VAL A 240 -16.27 4.14 -9.21
CA VAL A 240 -14.95 3.71 -9.70
C VAL A 240 -15.05 2.37 -10.43
N ASP A 241 -14.54 2.31 -11.65
CA ASP A 241 -14.44 1.06 -12.41
C ASP A 241 -13.08 0.37 -12.23
N VAL A 242 -12.01 1.16 -12.12
CA VAL A 242 -10.64 0.66 -11.94
C VAL A 242 -9.84 1.57 -11.03
N LEU A 243 -9.02 0.95 -10.17
CA LEU A 243 -7.99 1.63 -9.40
C LEU A 243 -6.61 1.44 -10.04
N PHE A 244 -5.97 2.53 -10.45
CA PHE A 244 -4.56 2.56 -10.83
C PHE A 244 -3.70 2.92 -9.61
N THR A 245 -2.85 2.00 -9.15
CA THR A 245 -2.13 2.16 -7.88
C THR A 245 -0.72 1.62 -7.89
N HIS A 246 0.12 2.15 -6.99
CA HIS A 246 1.43 1.60 -6.66
C HIS A 246 1.39 0.26 -5.88
N GLY A 247 0.22 -0.18 -5.40
CA GLY A 247 0.11 -1.43 -4.63
C GLY A 247 0.40 -1.29 -3.14
N GLY A 248 0.22 -0.10 -2.56
CA GLY A 248 0.28 0.08 -1.10
C GLY A 248 -0.82 -0.71 -0.39
N LEU A 249 -0.47 -1.36 0.73
CA LEU A 249 -1.33 -2.32 1.43
C LEU A 249 -2.74 -1.79 1.75
N LEU A 250 -2.84 -0.62 2.37
CA LEU A 250 -4.14 -0.04 2.76
C LEU A 250 -5.04 0.23 1.55
N THR A 251 -4.45 0.75 0.47
CA THR A 251 -5.15 1.06 -0.79
C THR A 251 -5.68 -0.20 -1.45
N ILE A 252 -4.89 -1.28 -1.51
CA ILE A 252 -5.37 -2.53 -2.09
C ILE A 252 -6.43 -3.21 -1.21
N GLN A 253 -6.33 -3.09 0.12
CA GLN A 253 -7.35 -3.60 1.05
C GLN A 253 -8.70 -2.88 0.86
N GLU A 254 -8.69 -1.55 0.71
CA GLU A 254 -9.90 -0.78 0.40
C GLU A 254 -10.51 -1.19 -0.95
N ALA A 255 -9.68 -1.33 -1.98
CA ALA A 255 -10.15 -1.74 -3.31
C ALA A 255 -10.75 -3.14 -3.30
N MET A 256 -10.08 -4.09 -2.63
CA MET A 256 -10.59 -5.45 -2.44
C MET A 256 -11.92 -5.46 -1.69
N TRP A 257 -12.05 -4.65 -0.64
CA TRP A 257 -13.26 -4.58 0.16
C TRP A 257 -14.47 -4.10 -0.65
N HIS A 258 -14.27 -3.11 -1.53
CA HIS A 258 -15.30 -2.57 -2.41
C HIS A 258 -15.41 -3.30 -3.76
N GLY A 259 -14.61 -4.35 -3.96
CA GLY A 259 -14.63 -5.17 -5.18
C GLY A 259 -14.16 -4.45 -6.44
N ILE A 260 -13.25 -3.49 -6.31
CA ILE A 260 -12.70 -2.69 -7.40
C ILE A 260 -11.47 -3.39 -7.99
N PRO A 261 -11.44 -3.69 -9.31
CA PRO A 261 -10.26 -4.25 -9.94
C PRO A 261 -9.12 -3.23 -10.04
N MET A 262 -7.89 -3.73 -10.07
CA MET A 262 -6.69 -2.90 -9.89
C MET A 262 -5.71 -3.04 -11.05
N LEU A 263 -5.11 -1.92 -11.47
CA LEU A 263 -3.86 -1.91 -12.22
C LEU A 263 -2.74 -1.52 -11.25
N GLY A 264 -1.83 -2.45 -10.97
CA GLY A 264 -0.73 -2.27 -10.04
C GLY A 264 0.58 -1.94 -10.74
N THR A 265 1.22 -0.83 -10.36
CA THR A 265 2.57 -0.47 -10.80
C THR A 265 3.49 -0.34 -9.58
N PRO A 266 4.10 -1.45 -9.12
CA PRO A 266 4.91 -1.45 -7.92
C PRO A 266 6.21 -0.68 -8.15
N ASN A 267 6.66 0.04 -7.12
CA ASN A 267 7.87 0.86 -7.20
C ASN A 267 8.96 0.41 -6.21
N TYR A 268 8.62 0.02 -5.00
CA TYR A 268 9.59 -0.49 -4.02
C TYR A 268 8.96 -1.31 -2.90
N GLY A 269 9.78 -2.15 -2.27
CA GLY A 269 9.43 -2.88 -1.05
C GLY A 269 8.25 -3.81 -1.23
N ASP A 270 7.33 -3.78 -0.27
CA ASP A 270 6.16 -4.67 -0.18
C ASP A 270 5.19 -4.53 -1.36
N GLN A 271 5.24 -3.41 -2.09
CA GLN A 271 4.41 -3.15 -3.27
C GLN A 271 4.54 -4.25 -4.32
N TYR A 272 5.75 -4.79 -4.55
CA TYR A 272 5.94 -5.87 -5.53
C TYR A 272 5.16 -7.12 -5.15
N GLN A 273 5.21 -7.51 -3.88
CA GLN A 273 4.46 -8.66 -3.39
C GLN A 273 2.96 -8.40 -3.45
N ASN A 274 2.53 -7.23 -2.99
CA ASN A 274 1.12 -6.83 -3.01
C ASN A 274 0.55 -6.87 -4.44
N VAL A 275 1.25 -6.29 -5.42
CA VAL A 275 0.83 -6.29 -6.82
C VAL A 275 0.85 -7.70 -7.42
N HIS A 276 1.86 -8.51 -7.11
CA HIS A 276 1.89 -9.90 -7.54
C HIS A 276 0.70 -10.70 -6.98
N ARG A 277 0.26 -10.41 -5.75
CA ARG A 277 -0.88 -11.07 -5.11
C ARG A 277 -2.22 -10.69 -5.73
N ILE A 278 -2.46 -9.41 -6.02
CA ILE A 278 -3.70 -9.00 -6.70
C ILE A 278 -3.81 -9.63 -8.09
N GLU A 279 -2.69 -9.78 -8.81
CA GLU A 279 -2.63 -10.43 -10.11
C GLU A 279 -2.93 -11.93 -9.99
N LYS A 280 -2.30 -12.62 -9.04
CA LYS A 280 -2.54 -14.05 -8.78
C LYS A 280 -3.97 -14.34 -8.34
N LEU A 281 -4.59 -13.42 -7.59
CA LEU A 281 -6.00 -13.50 -7.19
C LEU A 281 -6.98 -13.23 -8.34
N GLY A 282 -6.48 -12.73 -9.48
CA GLY A 282 -7.30 -12.38 -10.65
C GLY A 282 -8.15 -11.13 -10.45
N ILE A 283 -7.76 -10.25 -9.52
CA ILE A 283 -8.46 -8.99 -9.22
C ILE A 283 -7.71 -7.75 -9.71
N GLY A 284 -6.71 -7.97 -10.55
CA GLY A 284 -5.94 -6.91 -11.15
C GLY A 284 -4.84 -7.42 -12.06
N LYS A 285 -4.07 -6.49 -12.61
CA LYS A 285 -2.89 -6.76 -13.44
C LYS A 285 -1.67 -6.03 -12.91
N LYS A 286 -0.50 -6.63 -13.08
CA LYS A 286 0.78 -5.96 -12.86
C LYS A 286 1.22 -5.25 -14.14
N LEU A 287 1.65 -3.99 -14.01
CA LEU A 287 2.33 -3.23 -15.06
C LEU A 287 3.60 -2.65 -14.46
N TYR A 288 4.75 -3.17 -14.88
CA TYR A 288 6.04 -2.69 -14.40
C TYR A 288 6.27 -1.23 -14.80
N LEU A 289 7.02 -0.51 -13.96
CA LEU A 289 7.26 0.90 -14.16
C LEU A 289 8.09 1.16 -15.43
N GLU A 290 8.98 0.22 -15.78
CA GLU A 290 9.81 0.20 -16.98
C GLU A 290 8.99 0.01 -18.26
N GLU A 291 7.83 -0.63 -18.15
CA GLU A 291 6.91 -0.89 -19.26
C GLU A 291 5.88 0.22 -19.41
N LEU A 292 5.75 1.10 -18.41
CA LEU A 292 4.73 2.14 -18.35
C LEU A 292 4.94 3.21 -19.43
N ASN A 293 4.00 3.23 -20.37
CA ASN A 293 3.89 4.21 -21.45
C ASN A 293 2.41 4.38 -21.86
N PRO A 294 2.04 5.40 -22.65
CA PRO A 294 0.64 5.64 -22.98
C PRO A 294 -0.10 4.48 -23.63
N VAL A 295 0.60 3.68 -24.45
CA VAL A 295 0.01 2.51 -25.13
C VAL A 295 -0.26 1.39 -24.11
N SER A 296 0.74 1.05 -23.29
CA SER A 296 0.61 0.01 -22.27
C SER A 296 -0.44 0.35 -21.20
N LEU A 297 -0.48 1.60 -20.72
CA LEU A 297 -1.43 2.04 -19.70
C LEU A 297 -2.85 1.98 -20.26
N LYS A 298 -3.10 2.57 -21.43
CA LYS A 298 -4.42 2.53 -22.09
C LYS A 298 -4.86 1.09 -22.33
N GLY A 299 -3.98 0.25 -22.89
CA GLY A 299 -4.28 -1.15 -23.18
C GLY A 299 -4.65 -1.95 -21.94
N ASN A 300 -3.93 -1.77 -20.83
CA ASN A 300 -4.22 -2.45 -19.57
C ASN A 300 -5.51 -1.95 -18.91
N LEU A 301 -5.76 -0.63 -18.88
CA LEU A 301 -7.01 -0.09 -18.33
C LEU A 301 -8.24 -0.63 -19.07
N LEU A 302 -8.24 -0.57 -20.40
CA LEU A 302 -9.31 -1.13 -21.22
C LEU A 302 -9.41 -2.65 -21.06
N GLY A 303 -8.27 -3.33 -20.98
CA GLY A 303 -8.20 -4.76 -20.78
C GLY A 303 -8.79 -5.21 -19.45
N ILE A 304 -8.68 -4.43 -18.38
CA ILE A 304 -9.29 -4.74 -17.08
C ILE A 304 -10.80 -4.46 -17.13
N ILE A 305 -11.19 -3.29 -17.64
CA ILE A 305 -12.59 -2.85 -17.67
C ILE A 305 -13.47 -3.73 -18.57
N HIS A 306 -12.92 -4.28 -19.66
CA HIS A 306 -13.65 -5.18 -20.55
C HIS A 306 -13.49 -6.66 -20.20
N ASN A 307 -12.67 -7.01 -19.20
CA ASN A 307 -12.50 -8.40 -18.78
C ASN A 307 -13.52 -8.74 -17.68
N GLU A 308 -14.64 -9.34 -18.08
CA GLU A 308 -15.68 -9.80 -17.16
C GLU A 308 -15.14 -10.71 -16.05
N ARG A 309 -14.06 -11.46 -16.29
CA ARG A 309 -13.47 -12.35 -15.28
C ARG A 309 -12.83 -11.58 -14.13
N GLU A 310 -12.10 -10.51 -14.42
CA GLU A 310 -11.45 -9.68 -13.40
C GLU A 310 -12.49 -8.93 -12.57
N LEU A 311 -13.54 -8.41 -13.23
CA LEU A 311 -14.70 -7.78 -12.58
C LEU A 311 -15.47 -8.77 -11.69
N GLN A 312 -15.79 -9.96 -12.21
CA GLN A 312 -16.49 -10.99 -11.42
C GLN A 312 -15.64 -11.47 -10.24
N GLN A 313 -14.33 -11.55 -10.41
CA GLN A 313 -13.43 -12.01 -9.34
C GLN A 313 -13.23 -10.94 -8.27
N SER A 314 -13.17 -9.65 -8.64
CA SER A 314 -13.09 -8.55 -7.68
C SER A 314 -14.37 -8.38 -6.88
N GLN A 315 -15.53 -8.59 -7.50
CA GLN A 315 -16.85 -8.46 -6.87
C GLN A 315 -17.26 -9.65 -5.99
N LYS A 316 -16.51 -10.76 -6.00
CA LYS A 316 -16.80 -11.87 -5.09
C LYS A 316 -16.62 -11.39 -3.66
N PRO A 317 -17.62 -11.59 -2.78
CA PRO A 317 -17.43 -11.31 -1.37
C PRO A 317 -16.28 -12.18 -0.88
N PHE A 318 -15.15 -11.55 -0.58
CA PHE A 318 -14.07 -12.20 0.14
C PHE A 318 -14.65 -12.49 1.52
N VAL A 319 -15.07 -13.74 1.72
CA VAL A 319 -15.57 -14.19 3.01
C VAL A 319 -14.39 -14.13 3.97
N MET A 320 -14.22 -12.96 4.58
CA MET A 320 -13.46 -12.76 5.80
C MET A 320 -14.26 -13.54 6.84
N ASN A 321 -13.95 -14.83 6.99
CA ASN A 321 -14.56 -15.66 8.03
C ASN A 321 -14.38 -14.91 9.35
N LYS A 322 -15.50 -14.47 9.93
CA LYS A 322 -15.57 -13.84 11.24
C LYS A 322 -15.19 -14.83 12.33
#